data_AF-A0A7J4VDE3-F1
#
_entry.id   AF-A0A7J4VDE3-F1
#
_cell.length_a   1.000
_cell.length_b   1.000
_cell.length_c   1.000
_cell.angle_alpha   90.00
_cell.angle_beta   90.00
_cell.angle_gamma   90.00
#
_symmetry.space_group_name_H-M   'P 1'
#
loop_
_entity.id
_entity.type
_entity.pdbx_description
1 polymer ?
#
loop_
_entity_poly.entity_id
_entity_poly.type
_entity_poly.pdbx_seq_one_letter_code
_entity_poly.pdbx_strand_id
1 'polypeptide(L)'
;MKTRIFIFLLIAFSTVLLPQKKVYIVLGSDTAIWDGMSTSRYNCTYNTTLYSDATKTPYQVMQPGFRNRYVDSYGTPVKMTWWMMAGNIFRQATNNNVPLANTMTLWLMKKYYSQQIARWGDELTLHYHTFWWTDYNQDGIWYWNQALNFTETREDFDVTLAQFLLEEQV
;
A
#
# COMPACT_ATOMS: atom_id res chain seq x y z
N MET A 1 -2.64 -52.02 36.67
CA MET A 1 -2.15 -52.12 35.27
C MET A 1 -3.04 -51.34 34.28
N LYS A 2 -4.37 -51.49 34.34
CA LYS A 2 -5.32 -50.84 33.41
C LYS A 2 -5.26 -49.29 33.38
N THR A 3 -5.07 -48.63 34.52
CA THR A 3 -5.00 -47.16 34.63
C THR A 3 -3.74 -46.56 33.98
N ARG A 4 -2.62 -47.28 33.98
CA ARG A 4 -1.35 -46.82 33.37
C ARG A 4 -1.39 -46.89 31.84
N ILE A 5 -2.12 -47.85 31.28
CA ILE A 5 -2.33 -47.99 29.83
C ILE A 5 -3.22 -46.86 29.30
N PHE A 6 -4.23 -46.44 30.07
CA PHE A 6 -5.13 -45.34 29.70
C PHE A 6 -4.42 -43.98 29.62
N ILE A 7 -3.50 -43.71 30.55
CA ILE A 7 -2.70 -42.47 30.56
C ILE A 7 -1.72 -42.46 29.37
N PHE A 8 -1.11 -43.61 29.03
CA PHE A 8 -0.22 -43.72 27.86
C PHE A 8 -0.96 -43.47 26.54
N LEU A 9 -2.20 -43.94 26.41
CA LEU A 9 -3.05 -43.68 25.24
C LEU A 9 -3.46 -42.20 25.14
N LEU A 10 -3.76 -41.52 26.25
CA LEU A 10 -4.05 -40.08 26.25
C LEU A 10 -2.85 -39.21 25.86
N ILE A 11 -1.64 -39.62 26.24
CA ILE A 11 -0.39 -38.95 25.83
C ILE A 11 -0.07 -39.24 24.35
N ALA A 12 -0.33 -40.47 23.86
CA ALA A 12 -0.12 -40.83 22.46
C ALA A 12 -1.12 -40.17 21.49
N PHE A 13 -2.34 -39.87 21.95
CA PHE A 13 -3.35 -39.16 21.15
C PHE A 13 -3.21 -37.63 21.20
N SER A 14 -2.54 -37.06 22.20
CA SER A 14 -2.24 -35.61 22.25
C SER A 14 -1.08 -35.21 21.34
N THR A 15 -0.34 -36.17 20.79
CA THR A 15 0.73 -35.95 19.80
C THR A 15 0.28 -36.18 18.35
N VAL A 16 -1.02 -36.24 18.07
CA VAL A 16 -1.49 -36.10 16.68
C VAL A 16 -1.21 -34.65 16.28
N LEU A 17 0.02 -34.42 15.83
CA LEU A 17 0.48 -33.25 15.10
C LEU A 17 -0.39 -33.17 13.84
N LEU A 18 -1.55 -32.54 13.97
CA LEU A 18 -2.29 -32.07 12.81
C LEU A 18 -1.27 -31.26 11.99
N PRO A 19 -1.09 -31.56 10.68
CA PRO A 19 -0.16 -30.81 9.87
C PRO A 19 -0.51 -29.33 9.99
N GLN A 20 0.42 -28.57 10.58
CA GLN A 20 0.22 -27.17 10.87
C GLN A 20 0.11 -26.46 9.50
N LYS A 21 -1.10 -26.04 9.14
CA LYS A 21 -1.33 -25.34 7.87
C LYS A 21 -0.61 -24.00 7.94
N LYS A 22 0.19 -23.69 6.91
CA LYS A 22 0.85 -22.40 6.78
C LYS A 22 -0.17 -21.38 6.27
N VAL A 23 -0.31 -20.28 7.00
CA VAL A 23 -1.06 -19.11 6.55
C VAL A 23 -0.04 -18.06 6.16
N TYR A 24 -0.14 -17.58 4.92
CA TYR A 24 0.69 -16.48 4.41
C TYR A 24 -0.14 -15.20 4.50
N ILE A 25 0.42 -14.17 5.12
CA ILE A 25 -0.20 -12.87 5.26
C ILE A 25 0.67 -11.86 4.53
N VAL A 26 0.06 -11.08 3.65
CA VAL A 26 0.68 -9.89 3.06
C VAL A 26 0.16 -8.69 3.84
N LEU A 27 1.04 -7.99 4.53
CA LEU A 27 0.67 -6.76 5.22
C LEU A 27 0.82 -5.59 4.26
N GLY A 28 -0.32 -4.99 3.91
CA GLY A 28 -0.38 -3.83 3.03
C GLY A 28 -0.64 -2.53 3.79
N SER A 29 -0.07 -1.43 3.32
CA SER A 29 -0.51 -0.09 3.70
C SER A 29 -0.80 0.74 2.45
N ASP A 30 -2.00 1.30 2.38
CA ASP A 30 -2.32 2.39 1.45
C ASP A 30 -1.49 3.62 1.81
N THR A 31 -0.82 4.21 0.83
CA THR A 31 0.00 5.42 1.02
C THR A 31 -0.57 6.63 0.29
N ALA A 32 -1.86 6.61 -0.04
CA ALA A 32 -2.60 7.79 -0.48
C ALA A 32 -2.28 9.04 0.36
N ILE A 33 -2.00 10.16 -0.32
CA ILE A 33 -1.95 11.47 0.33
C ILE A 33 -3.36 12.04 0.30
N TRP A 34 -4.13 11.82 1.37
CA TRP A 34 -5.47 12.39 1.48
C TRP A 34 -5.45 13.88 1.87
N ASP A 35 -4.37 14.35 2.49
CA ASP A 35 -4.19 15.75 2.87
C ASP A 35 -3.95 16.63 1.63
N GLY A 36 -4.90 17.52 1.36
CA GLY A 36 -4.94 18.35 0.15
C GLY A 36 -5.80 17.79 -0.99
N MET A 37 -6.39 16.60 -0.83
CA MET A 37 -7.30 16.01 -1.80
C MET A 37 -8.72 16.59 -1.67
N SER A 38 -9.37 16.85 -2.81
CA SER A 38 -10.81 17.15 -2.87
C SER A 38 -11.42 16.58 -4.13
N THR A 39 -12.45 15.74 -4.00
CA THR A 39 -13.15 15.18 -5.16
C THR A 39 -13.97 16.22 -5.93
N SER A 40 -14.30 17.36 -5.33
CA SER A 40 -14.97 18.48 -6.00
C SER A 40 -14.03 19.45 -6.73
N ARG A 41 -12.73 19.15 -6.75
CA ARG A 41 -11.72 20.01 -7.38
C ARG A 41 -10.95 19.22 -8.43
N TYR A 42 -10.88 19.74 -9.65
CA TYR A 42 -10.17 19.08 -10.74
C TYR A 42 -8.67 18.91 -10.43
N ASN A 43 -7.98 20.01 -10.08
CA ASN A 43 -6.56 19.98 -9.71
C ASN A 43 -6.35 20.15 -8.20
N CYS A 44 -5.78 19.15 -7.54
CA CYS A 44 -5.46 19.21 -6.11
C CYS A 44 -4.00 19.62 -5.86
N THR A 45 -3.69 20.05 -4.64
CA THR A 45 -2.31 20.27 -4.16
C THR A 45 -2.13 19.46 -2.89
N TYR A 46 -1.30 18.42 -2.96
CA TYR A 46 -1.13 17.44 -1.91
C TYR A 46 0.00 17.82 -0.96
N ASN A 47 -0.18 17.50 0.32
CA ASN A 47 0.87 17.73 1.32
C ASN A 47 1.94 16.63 1.27
N THR A 48 3.02 16.87 0.53
CA THR A 48 4.11 15.91 0.37
C THR A 48 4.92 15.67 1.65
N THR A 49 4.78 16.53 2.67
CA THR A 49 5.52 16.39 3.94
C THR A 49 5.12 15.14 4.72
N LEU A 50 3.97 14.54 4.40
CA LEU A 50 3.53 13.24 4.93
C LEU A 50 4.63 12.16 4.86
N TYR A 51 5.48 12.23 3.82
CA TYR A 51 6.55 11.27 3.59
C TYR A 51 7.89 11.64 4.24
N SER A 52 8.06 12.84 4.78
CA SER A 52 9.35 13.28 5.33
C SER A 52 9.30 13.66 6.80
N ASP A 53 8.12 14.03 7.31
CA ASP A 53 7.92 14.47 8.69
C ASP A 53 8.00 13.27 9.67
N ALA A 54 8.85 13.41 10.68
CA ALA A 54 9.11 12.38 11.68
C ALA A 54 7.87 12.04 12.55
N THR A 55 6.89 12.92 12.59
CA THR A 55 5.63 12.72 13.32
C THR A 55 4.62 11.87 12.53
N LYS A 56 4.88 11.59 11.26
CA LYS A 56 3.95 10.90 10.36
C LYS A 56 4.20 9.39 10.33
N THR A 57 3.13 8.65 10.01
CA THR A 57 3.12 7.19 10.04
C THR A 57 4.20 6.54 9.17
N PRO A 58 4.48 6.98 7.93
CA PRO A 58 5.54 6.35 7.12
C PRO A 58 6.90 6.38 7.84
N TYR A 59 7.26 7.53 8.43
CA TYR A 59 8.51 7.65 9.18
C TYR A 59 8.54 6.70 10.37
N GLN A 60 7.48 6.70 11.18
CA GLN A 60 7.40 5.88 12.40
C GLN A 60 7.47 4.39 12.10
N VAL A 61 6.77 3.93 11.07
CA VAL A 61 6.77 2.52 10.66
C VAL A 61 8.15 2.11 10.17
N MET A 62 8.88 2.99 9.47
CA MET A 62 10.23 2.68 8.96
C MET A 62 11.31 2.58 10.05
N GLN A 63 11.02 3.01 11.29
CA GLN A 63 12.01 2.98 12.37
C GLN A 63 12.27 1.56 12.89
N PRO A 64 13.54 1.20 13.19
CA PRO A 64 13.87 -0.11 13.76
C PRO A 64 13.10 -0.43 15.05
N GLY A 65 12.86 0.56 15.91
CA GLY A 65 12.09 0.38 17.13
C GLY A 65 10.64 -0.03 16.87
N PHE A 66 10.04 0.39 15.75
CA PHE A 66 8.73 -0.10 15.34
C PHE A 66 8.85 -1.50 14.70
N ARG A 67 9.72 -1.65 13.69
CA ARG A 67 9.82 -2.87 12.87
C ARG A 67 10.25 -4.10 13.66
N ASN A 68 11.21 -3.97 14.57
CA ASN A 68 11.75 -5.10 15.32
C ASN A 68 10.76 -5.68 16.36
N ARG A 69 9.66 -4.99 16.65
CA ARG A 69 8.62 -5.50 17.55
C ARG A 69 7.69 -6.51 16.88
N TYR A 70 7.62 -6.49 15.56
CA TYR A 70 6.71 -7.31 14.79
C TYR A 70 7.52 -8.29 13.95
N VAL A 71 7.58 -9.54 14.42
CA VAL A 71 8.26 -10.64 13.75
C VAL A 71 7.27 -11.77 13.47
N ASP A 72 7.53 -12.54 12.42
CA ASP A 72 6.81 -13.78 12.16
C ASP A 72 7.19 -14.88 13.18
N SER A 73 6.57 -16.07 13.05
CA SER A 73 6.88 -17.22 13.90
C SER A 73 8.31 -17.75 13.78
N TYR A 74 9.07 -17.29 12.78
CA TYR A 74 10.47 -17.63 12.55
C TYR A 74 11.42 -16.55 13.08
N GLY A 75 10.91 -15.46 13.67
CA GLY A 75 11.70 -14.35 14.17
C GLY A 75 12.13 -13.36 13.08
N THR A 76 11.61 -13.47 11.86
CA THR A 76 11.89 -12.54 10.77
C THR A 76 11.04 -11.29 10.94
N PRO A 77 11.62 -10.06 10.91
CA PRO A 77 10.82 -8.84 10.86
C PRO A 77 9.78 -8.91 9.76
N VAL A 78 8.53 -8.56 10.09
CA VAL A 78 7.45 -8.64 9.13
C VAL A 78 7.74 -7.69 7.97
N LYS A 79 7.54 -8.15 6.74
CA LYS A 79 7.66 -7.37 5.50
C LYS A 79 6.33 -6.68 5.22
N MET A 80 6.41 -5.48 4.66
CA MET A 80 5.25 -4.71 4.24
C MET A 80 5.24 -4.50 2.73
N THR A 81 4.03 -4.51 2.18
CA THR A 81 3.73 -4.03 0.85
C THR A 81 3.15 -2.63 0.98
N TRP A 82 3.72 -1.67 0.27
CA TRP A 82 3.25 -0.30 0.26
C TRP A 82 2.52 -0.02 -1.05
N TRP A 83 1.25 0.31 -0.95
CA TRP A 83 0.33 0.53 -2.06
C TRP A 83 0.40 1.99 -2.51
N MET A 84 1.16 2.23 -3.58
CA MET A 84 1.51 3.56 -4.08
C MET A 84 0.40 4.10 -4.97
N MET A 85 -0.34 5.08 -4.45
CA MET A 85 -1.42 5.75 -5.17
C MET A 85 -0.94 6.53 -6.38
N ALA A 86 -1.65 6.35 -7.49
CA ALA A 86 -1.33 6.99 -8.75
C ALA A 86 -2.54 7.13 -9.66
N GLY A 87 -2.37 7.86 -10.76
CA GLY A 87 -3.42 8.06 -11.75
C GLY A 87 -4.43 9.14 -11.36
N ASN A 88 -5.30 9.45 -12.32
CA ASN A 88 -6.53 10.21 -12.11
C ASN A 88 -6.32 11.54 -11.38
N ILE A 89 -6.95 11.71 -10.21
CA ILE A 89 -6.84 12.92 -9.39
C ILE A 89 -5.39 13.26 -9.01
N PHE A 90 -4.51 12.26 -8.88
CA PHE A 90 -3.08 12.47 -8.62
C PHE A 90 -2.32 12.89 -9.89
N ARG A 91 -2.67 12.34 -11.05
CA ARG A 91 -2.09 12.77 -12.35
C ARG A 91 -2.32 14.26 -12.59
N GLN A 92 -3.47 14.77 -12.17
CA GLN A 92 -3.87 16.16 -12.33
C GLN A 92 -3.44 17.07 -11.17
N ALA A 93 -2.57 16.61 -10.27
CA ALA A 93 -2.08 17.43 -9.17
C ALA A 93 -1.23 18.62 -9.64
N THR A 94 -1.26 19.70 -8.87
CA THR A 94 -0.43 20.91 -9.08
C THR A 94 0.93 20.83 -8.38
N ASN A 95 1.26 19.70 -7.77
CA ASN A 95 2.54 19.46 -7.08
C ASN A 95 3.71 19.44 -8.08
N ASN A 96 4.22 20.63 -8.40
CA ASN A 96 5.36 20.81 -9.32
C ASN A 96 6.73 20.64 -8.63
N ASN A 97 6.75 20.28 -7.34
CA ASN A 97 7.96 20.03 -6.55
C ASN A 97 8.41 18.55 -6.56
N VAL A 98 7.74 17.72 -7.35
CA VAL A 98 8.10 16.33 -7.64
C VAL A 98 8.25 16.13 -9.15
N PRO A 99 9.02 15.14 -9.63
CA PRO A 99 9.26 14.98 -11.06
C PRO A 99 8.00 14.70 -11.89
N LEU A 100 7.12 13.84 -11.36
CA LEU A 100 5.85 13.48 -11.99
C LEU A 100 4.76 13.41 -10.93
N ALA A 101 3.71 14.22 -11.09
CA ALA A 101 2.54 14.21 -10.21
C ALA A 101 1.87 12.83 -10.17
N ASN A 102 1.83 12.14 -11.32
CA ASN A 102 1.15 10.86 -11.47
C ASN A 102 1.74 9.75 -10.61
N THR A 103 3.07 9.72 -10.45
CA THR A 103 3.80 8.72 -9.64
C THR A 103 4.34 9.33 -8.35
N MET A 104 3.75 10.44 -7.90
CA MET A 104 4.26 11.25 -6.79
C MET A 104 4.50 10.43 -5.51
N THR A 105 3.57 9.54 -5.12
CA THR A 105 3.73 8.75 -3.89
C THR A 105 4.89 7.76 -4.00
N LEU A 106 5.03 7.10 -5.16
CA LEU A 106 6.14 6.19 -5.45
C LEU A 106 7.48 6.93 -5.34
N TRP A 107 7.58 8.08 -6.00
CA TRP A 107 8.79 8.90 -5.95
C TRP A 107 9.12 9.37 -4.53
N LEU A 108 8.14 9.87 -3.78
CA LEU A 108 8.34 10.31 -2.40
C LEU A 108 8.80 9.15 -1.50
N MET A 109 8.18 7.99 -1.64
CA MET A 109 8.51 6.79 -0.89
C MET A 109 9.95 6.35 -1.15
N LYS A 110 10.37 6.29 -2.43
CA LYS A 110 11.75 5.95 -2.81
C LYS A 110 12.76 7.00 -2.34
N LYS A 111 12.42 8.28 -2.49
CA LYS A 111 13.28 9.40 -2.09
C LYS A 111 13.63 9.36 -0.60
N TYR A 112 12.65 9.10 0.26
CA TYR A 112 12.86 9.18 1.71
C TYR A 112 13.15 7.83 2.38
N TYR A 113 12.75 6.71 1.77
CA TYR A 113 12.76 5.40 2.45
C TYR A 113 13.35 4.24 1.67
N SER A 114 13.96 4.44 0.49
CA SER A 114 14.54 3.35 -0.31
C SER A 114 15.50 2.44 0.47
N GLN A 115 16.37 3.01 1.32
CA GLN A 115 17.30 2.22 2.15
C GLN A 115 16.57 1.37 3.19
N GLN A 116 15.54 1.91 3.82
CA GLN A 116 14.73 1.23 4.81
C GLN A 116 13.90 0.13 4.16
N ILE A 117 13.29 0.39 3.01
CA ILE A 117 12.55 -0.59 2.22
C ILE A 117 13.46 -1.79 1.89
N ALA A 118 14.65 -1.53 1.35
CA ALA A 118 15.63 -2.57 1.06
C ALA A 118 16.07 -3.33 2.32
N ARG A 119 16.31 -2.62 3.42
CA ARG A 119 16.69 -3.21 4.72
C ARG A 119 15.63 -4.16 5.26
N TRP A 120 14.36 -3.77 5.18
CA TRP A 120 13.25 -4.55 5.72
C TRP A 120 12.73 -5.62 4.76
N GLY A 121 13.12 -5.55 3.49
CA GLY A 121 12.60 -6.42 2.44
C GLY A 121 11.13 -6.10 2.12
N ASP A 122 10.78 -4.82 2.20
CA ASP A 122 9.44 -4.32 1.84
C ASP A 122 9.30 -4.25 0.31
N GLU A 123 8.05 -4.26 -0.14
CA GLU A 123 7.69 -4.16 -1.56
C GLU A 123 6.89 -2.89 -1.83
N LEU A 124 7.07 -2.30 -3.00
CA LEU A 124 6.25 -1.21 -3.51
C LEU A 124 5.38 -1.76 -4.64
N THR A 125 4.10 -1.41 -4.68
CA THR A 125 3.22 -1.81 -5.78
C THR A 125 2.26 -0.68 -6.13
N LEU A 126 1.80 -0.68 -7.38
CA LEU A 126 0.79 0.24 -7.87
C LEU A 126 -0.52 0.06 -7.09
N HIS A 127 -1.09 1.19 -6.69
CA HIS A 127 -2.45 1.31 -6.19
C HIS A 127 -3.21 2.30 -7.08
N TYR A 128 -4.22 1.82 -7.80
CA TYR A 128 -4.97 2.61 -8.75
C TYR A 128 -6.45 2.59 -8.40
N HIS A 129 -7.03 3.76 -8.15
CA HIS A 129 -8.47 3.94 -8.11
C HIS A 129 -8.97 4.28 -9.49
N THR A 130 -10.21 3.94 -9.83
CA THR A 130 -10.84 4.32 -11.10
C THR A 130 -11.67 5.60 -10.93
N PHE A 131 -11.01 6.71 -10.57
CA PHE A 131 -11.65 8.01 -10.46
C PHE A 131 -11.73 8.70 -11.83
N TRP A 132 -12.88 9.27 -12.15
CA TRP A 132 -13.11 9.95 -13.42
C TRP A 132 -13.84 11.28 -13.20
N TRP A 133 -13.30 12.35 -13.77
CA TRP A 133 -13.86 13.69 -13.64
C TRP A 133 -15.10 13.82 -14.50
N THR A 134 -16.28 13.80 -13.87
CA THR A 134 -17.57 13.67 -14.54
C THR A 134 -18.68 14.41 -13.81
N ASP A 135 -19.73 14.72 -14.57
CA ASP A 135 -21.05 15.13 -14.11
C ASP A 135 -22.07 14.10 -14.66
N TYR A 136 -22.14 12.93 -14.01
CA TYR A 136 -22.97 11.83 -14.51
C TYR A 136 -24.47 12.14 -14.48
N ASN A 137 -24.91 12.98 -13.54
CA ASN A 137 -26.31 13.38 -13.37
C ASN A 137 -26.68 14.63 -14.17
N GLN A 138 -25.71 15.26 -14.85
CA GLN A 138 -25.90 16.40 -15.75
C GLN A 138 -26.49 17.64 -15.05
N ASP A 139 -26.11 17.88 -13.80
CA ASP A 139 -26.56 19.05 -13.03
C ASP A 139 -25.64 20.27 -13.17
N GLY A 140 -24.58 20.15 -13.96
CA GLY A 140 -23.56 21.15 -14.18
C GLY A 140 -22.42 21.13 -13.16
N ILE A 141 -22.46 20.24 -12.16
CA ILE A 141 -21.47 20.14 -11.10
C ILE A 141 -20.61 18.89 -11.31
N TRP A 142 -19.31 19.12 -11.45
CA TRP A 142 -18.35 18.07 -11.75
C TRP A 142 -17.61 17.60 -10.51
N TYR A 143 -17.37 16.29 -10.44
CA TYR A 143 -16.62 15.65 -9.37
C TYR A 143 -15.70 14.56 -9.93
N TRP A 144 -14.66 14.23 -9.17
CA TRP A 144 -13.96 12.96 -9.30
C TRP A 144 -14.85 11.84 -8.76
N ASN A 145 -15.64 11.24 -9.65
CA ASN A 145 -16.52 10.13 -9.33
C ASN A 145 -15.78 8.80 -9.48
N GLN A 146 -16.24 7.76 -8.80
CA GLN A 146 -15.91 6.39 -9.19
C GLN A 146 -16.49 6.15 -10.60
N ALA A 147 -15.64 5.71 -11.54
CA ALA A 147 -16.07 5.40 -12.90
C ALA A 147 -17.16 4.32 -12.93
N LEU A 148 -18.12 4.45 -13.84
CA LEU A 148 -19.18 3.45 -14.00
C LEU A 148 -18.62 2.17 -14.65
N ASN A 149 -17.57 2.30 -15.44
CA ASN A 149 -16.84 1.19 -16.01
C ASN A 149 -15.34 1.50 -16.13
N PHE A 150 -14.52 0.45 -16.12
CA PHE A 150 -13.06 0.59 -16.21
C PHE A 150 -12.58 1.22 -17.54
N THR A 151 -13.37 1.12 -18.62
CA THR A 151 -12.95 1.65 -19.93
C THR A 151 -12.83 3.18 -19.91
N GLU A 152 -13.60 3.86 -19.06
CA GLU A 152 -13.50 5.31 -18.85
C GLU A 152 -12.13 5.74 -18.32
N THR A 153 -11.50 4.89 -17.50
CA THR A 153 -10.19 5.16 -16.89
C THR A 153 -9.05 4.41 -17.55
N ARG A 154 -9.30 3.68 -18.64
CA ARG A 154 -8.32 2.77 -19.22
C ARG A 154 -7.07 3.48 -19.73
N GLU A 155 -7.22 4.62 -20.42
CA GLU A 155 -6.07 5.39 -20.90
C GLU A 155 -5.21 5.89 -19.75
N ASP A 156 -5.83 6.43 -18.71
CA ASP A 156 -5.13 6.89 -17.52
C ASP A 156 -4.41 5.73 -16.81
N PHE A 157 -5.07 4.58 -16.68
CA PHE A 157 -4.47 3.37 -16.12
C PHE A 157 -3.25 2.92 -16.94
N ASP A 158 -3.36 2.83 -18.27
CA ASP A 158 -2.27 2.37 -19.14
C ASP A 158 -1.07 3.32 -19.06
N VAL A 159 -1.30 4.64 -19.05
CA VAL A 159 -0.24 5.65 -18.85
C VAL A 159 0.39 5.52 -17.46
N THR A 160 -0.43 5.35 -16.43
CA THR A 160 0.04 5.22 -15.05
C THR A 160 0.89 3.97 -14.86
N LEU A 161 0.43 2.83 -15.38
CA LEU A 161 1.17 1.58 -15.34
C LEU A 161 2.51 1.72 -16.08
N ALA A 162 2.51 2.31 -17.28
CA ALA A 162 3.73 2.52 -18.04
C ALA A 162 4.74 3.40 -17.27
N GLN A 163 4.28 4.47 -16.62
CA GLN A 163 5.15 5.32 -15.80
C GLN A 163 5.67 4.61 -14.55
N PHE A 164 4.87 3.74 -13.93
CA PHE A 164 5.32 2.90 -12.82
C PHE A 164 6.43 1.94 -13.24
N LEU A 165 6.26 1.25 -14.37
CA LEU A 165 7.27 0.33 -14.90
C LEU A 165 8.59 1.07 -15.18
N LEU A 166 8.52 2.25 -15.80
CA LEU A 166 9.70 3.09 -16.05
C LEU A 166 10.40 3.54 -14.75
N GLU A 167 9.64 3.98 -13.74
CA GLU A 167 10.20 4.43 -12.46
C GLU A 167 10.82 3.28 -11.67
N GLU A 168 10.26 2.07 -11.77
CA GLU A 168 10.79 0.84 -11.19
C GLU A 168 11.89 0.18 -12.03
N GLN A 169 12.22 0.73 -13.21
CA GLN A 169 13.23 0.22 -14.15
C GLN A 169 12.93 -1.20 -14.64
N VAL A 170 11.65 -1.48 -14.91
CA VAL A 170 11.14 -2.75 -15.46
C VAL A 170 10.76 -2.59 -16.92
#